data_AF-A0A9D6T3S0-F1
#
_entry.id   AF-A0A9D6T3S0-F1
#
_cell.length_a   1.000
_cell.length_b   1.000
_cell.length_c   1.000
_cell.angle_alpha   90.00
_cell.angle_beta   90.00
_cell.angle_gamma   90.00
#
_symmetry.space_group_name_H-M   'P 1'
#
loop_
_entity.id
_entity.type
_entity.pdbx_description
1 polymer ?
#
loop_
_entity_poly.entity_id
_entity_poly.type
_entity_poly.pdbx_seq_one_letter_code
_entity_poly.pdbx_strand_id
1 'polypeptide(L)'
;MQTERMGTSTARVEREGGAEFERELQAFRGLFGELSEVPDLLWSEKMATAFVVEDTKRETPPTWEHKLEELRGELRDARAREGIPGLTWRLAQEIYERYDRFLTQCLREEQAPIRQENLQVLQQDIRDGFATRREAYEGGRRVPMGSVILEHVPKWFPQAM
;
A
#
# COMPACT_ATOMS: atom_id res chain seq x y z
N MET A 1 30.45 -22.40 40.98
CA MET A 1 29.04 -21.99 40.87
C MET A 1 29.00 -20.65 40.15
N GLN A 2 27.99 -20.41 39.30
CA GLN A 2 27.78 -19.27 38.39
C GLN A 2 28.26 -19.45 36.94
N THR A 3 27.52 -20.28 36.22
CA THR A 3 27.18 -20.07 34.81
C THR A 3 25.68 -19.84 34.79
N GLU A 4 25.23 -18.65 34.37
CA GLU A 4 23.94 -18.43 33.67
C GLU A 4 23.63 -16.93 33.58
N ARG A 5 22.89 -16.57 32.52
CA ARG A 5 22.35 -15.24 32.15
C ARG A 5 23.17 -14.41 31.16
N MET A 6 23.47 -14.95 29.99
CA MET A 6 23.70 -14.14 28.79
C MET A 6 23.14 -14.75 27.47
N GLY A 7 22.37 -15.83 27.55
CA GLY A 7 21.87 -16.55 26.34
C GLY A 7 20.42 -16.26 25.93
N THR A 8 19.66 -15.47 26.69
CA THR A 8 18.22 -15.28 26.48
C THR A 8 17.83 -14.03 25.69
N SER A 9 18.76 -13.12 25.41
CA SER A 9 18.46 -11.83 24.77
C SER A 9 18.41 -11.93 23.24
N THR A 10 19.39 -12.57 22.62
CA THR A 10 19.48 -12.72 21.16
C THR A 10 18.45 -13.69 20.61
N ALA A 11 18.28 -14.85 21.24
CA ALA A 11 17.29 -15.84 20.83
C ALA A 11 15.83 -15.38 20.99
N ARG A 12 15.59 -14.37 21.84
CA ARG A 12 14.28 -13.74 22.00
C ARG A 12 14.03 -12.68 20.92
N VAL A 13 15.02 -11.85 20.63
CA VAL A 13 14.96 -10.86 19.53
C VAL A 13 14.86 -11.54 18.16
N GLU A 14 15.57 -12.65 17.94
CA GLU A 14 15.48 -13.45 16.70
C GLU A 14 14.11 -14.15 16.55
N ARG A 15 13.51 -14.63 17.65
CA ARG A 15 12.16 -15.22 17.64
C ARG A 15 11.06 -14.18 17.51
N GLU A 16 11.19 -13.03 18.19
CA GLU A 16 10.23 -11.92 18.11
C GLU A 16 10.27 -11.28 16.72
N GLY A 17 11.47 -11.08 16.14
CA GLY A 17 11.64 -10.62 14.76
C GLY A 17 11.14 -11.63 13.72
N GLY A 18 11.33 -12.94 13.96
CA GLY A 18 10.78 -13.98 13.09
C GLY A 18 9.25 -14.06 13.13
N ALA A 19 8.65 -13.90 14.32
CA ALA A 19 7.20 -13.90 14.48
C ALA A 19 6.54 -12.64 13.90
N GLU A 20 7.19 -11.48 14.04
CA GLU A 20 6.74 -10.22 13.41
C GLU A 20 6.81 -10.32 11.89
N PHE A 21 7.93 -10.79 11.34
CA PHE A 21 8.08 -11.01 9.91
C PHE A 21 7.04 -11.97 9.32
N GLU A 22 6.71 -13.06 10.02
CA GLU A 22 5.69 -14.00 9.56
C GLU A 22 4.29 -13.36 9.56
N ARG A 23 3.95 -12.55 10.56
CA ARG A 23 2.68 -11.81 10.58
C ARG A 23 2.59 -10.78 9.46
N GLU A 24 3.68 -10.07 9.19
CA GLU A 24 3.80 -9.19 8.01
C GLU A 24 3.52 -9.98 6.73
N LEU A 25 4.25 -11.07 6.52
CA LEU A 25 4.10 -11.89 5.33
C LEU A 25 2.67 -12.41 5.14
N GLN A 26 1.99 -12.79 6.22
CA GLN A 26 0.60 -13.23 6.18
C GLN A 26 -0.37 -12.09 5.82
N ALA A 27 -0.18 -10.89 6.37
CA ALA A 27 -1.00 -9.73 6.03
C ALA A 27 -0.82 -9.33 4.55
N PHE A 28 0.44 -9.30 4.06
CA PHE A 28 0.75 -9.08 2.65
C PHE A 28 0.08 -10.12 1.76
N ARG A 29 0.30 -11.40 2.05
CA ARG A 29 -0.30 -12.52 1.29
C ARG A 29 -1.83 -12.47 1.33
N GLY A 30 -2.41 -12.03 2.44
CA GLY A 30 -3.85 -11.85 2.57
C GLY A 30 -4.39 -10.82 1.58
N LEU A 31 -3.80 -9.62 1.54
CA LEU A 31 -4.21 -8.56 0.63
C LEU A 31 -3.98 -8.93 -0.83
N PHE A 32 -2.81 -9.48 -1.17
CA PHE A 32 -2.52 -9.98 -2.52
C PHE A 32 -3.36 -11.20 -2.91
N GLY A 33 -3.82 -11.97 -1.92
CA GLY A 33 -4.76 -13.07 -2.11
C GLY A 33 -6.09 -12.59 -2.69
N GLU A 34 -6.60 -11.45 -2.21
CA GLU A 34 -7.81 -10.83 -2.78
C GLU A 34 -7.61 -10.41 -4.24
N LEU A 35 -6.38 -10.10 -4.64
CA LEU A 35 -6.01 -9.69 -5.99
C LEU A 35 -5.65 -10.85 -6.93
N SER A 36 -5.57 -12.08 -6.42
CA SER A 36 -5.10 -13.25 -7.19
C SER A 36 -5.94 -13.56 -8.44
N GLU A 37 -7.23 -13.20 -8.40
CA GLU A 37 -8.19 -13.43 -9.49
C GLU A 37 -8.39 -12.19 -10.37
N VAL A 38 -7.70 -11.08 -10.09
CA VAL A 38 -7.75 -9.89 -10.93
C VAL A 38 -6.94 -10.17 -12.20
N PRO A 39 -7.58 -10.16 -13.39
CA PRO A 39 -6.88 -10.39 -14.64
C PRO A 39 -5.87 -9.26 -14.90
N ASP A 40 -4.76 -9.63 -15.53
CA ASP A 40 -3.73 -8.71 -16.03
C ASP A 40 -3.19 -7.73 -14.97
N LEU A 41 -3.06 -8.19 -13.73
CA LEU A 41 -2.51 -7.40 -12.63
C LEU A 41 -1.07 -6.96 -12.92
N LEU A 42 -0.89 -5.67 -13.18
CA LEU A 42 0.39 -5.09 -13.57
C LEU A 42 1.35 -4.98 -12.39
N TRP A 43 2.65 -5.01 -12.67
CA TRP A 43 3.68 -4.80 -11.65
C TRP A 43 3.50 -3.47 -10.91
N SER A 44 3.18 -2.39 -11.63
CA SER A 44 2.94 -1.07 -11.04
C SER A 44 1.78 -1.06 -10.03
N GLU A 45 0.74 -1.87 -10.26
CA GLU A 45 -0.40 -2.00 -9.35
C GLU A 45 -0.04 -2.84 -8.12
N LYS A 46 0.81 -3.85 -8.29
CA LYS A 46 1.39 -4.59 -7.15
C LYS A 46 2.24 -3.67 -6.28
N MET A 47 3.05 -2.80 -6.88
CA MET A 47 3.85 -1.81 -6.15
C MET A 47 2.98 -0.78 -5.43
N ALA A 48 1.91 -0.30 -6.07
CA ALA A 48 0.96 0.58 -5.41
C ALA A 48 0.24 -0.10 -4.24
N THR A 49 -0.08 -1.39 -4.36
CA THR A 49 -0.64 -2.18 -3.26
C THR A 49 0.36 -2.35 -2.12
N ALA A 50 1.63 -2.63 -2.43
CA ALA A 50 2.68 -2.69 -1.43
C ALA A 50 2.86 -1.34 -0.71
N PHE A 51 2.72 -0.23 -1.43
CA PHE A 51 2.75 1.11 -0.85
C PHE A 51 1.63 1.31 0.19
N VAL A 52 0.40 0.87 -0.08
CA VAL A 52 -0.70 0.90 0.90
C VAL A 52 -0.34 0.15 2.19
N VAL A 53 0.31 -1.01 2.06
CA VAL A 53 0.70 -1.81 3.23
C VAL A 53 1.76 -1.09 4.07
N GLU A 54 2.84 -0.64 3.44
CA GLU A 54 3.93 0.05 4.14
C GLU A 54 3.47 1.38 4.75
N ASP A 55 2.60 2.11 4.05
CA ASP A 55 1.97 3.33 4.57
C ASP A 55 1.09 3.02 5.79
N THR A 56 0.31 1.95 5.76
CA THR A 56 -0.52 1.51 6.90
C THR A 56 0.33 1.14 8.12
N LYS A 57 1.43 0.41 7.91
CA LYS A 57 2.41 0.06 8.96
C LYS A 57 2.97 1.30 9.63
N ARG A 58 3.28 2.33 8.83
CA ARG A 58 3.86 3.58 9.32
C ARG A 58 2.85 4.46 10.04
N GLU A 59 1.64 4.62 9.51
CA GLU A 59 0.61 5.48 10.11
C GLU A 59 0.07 4.90 11.42
N THR A 60 0.00 3.57 11.54
CA THR A 60 -0.62 2.89 12.69
C THR A 60 0.21 1.71 13.25
N PRO A 61 1.47 1.90 13.71
CA PRO A 61 2.36 0.79 14.08
C PRO A 61 1.80 -0.22 15.10
N PRO A 62 0.98 0.17 16.11
CA PRO A 62 0.43 -0.81 17.03
C PRO A 62 -0.76 -1.60 16.47
N THR A 63 -1.42 -1.10 15.41
CA THR A 63 -2.71 -1.64 14.92
C THR A 63 -2.77 -1.83 13.41
N TRP A 64 -1.62 -1.79 12.73
CA TRP A 64 -1.58 -1.86 11.26
C TRP A 64 -2.16 -3.18 10.73
N GLU A 65 -1.94 -4.30 11.44
CA GLU A 65 -2.52 -5.61 11.09
C GLU A 65 -4.04 -5.55 11.04
N HIS A 66 -4.65 -4.90 12.05
CA HIS A 66 -6.09 -4.71 12.11
C HIS A 66 -6.59 -3.81 10.98
N LYS A 67 -5.86 -2.74 10.65
CA LYS A 67 -6.19 -1.83 9.55
C LYS A 67 -6.14 -2.51 8.19
N LEU A 68 -5.16 -3.39 7.97
CA LEU A 68 -5.11 -4.18 6.74
C LEU A 68 -6.21 -5.23 6.69
N GLU A 69 -6.59 -5.81 7.83
CA GLU A 69 -7.73 -6.74 7.88
C GLU A 69 -9.06 -6.03 7.58
N GLU A 70 -9.27 -4.83 8.11
CA GLU A 70 -10.43 -3.97 7.79
C GLU A 70 -10.49 -3.71 6.28
N LEU A 71 -9.38 -3.25 5.68
CA LEU A 71 -9.28 -3.03 4.23
C LEU A 71 -9.59 -4.32 3.46
N ARG A 72 -9.04 -5.46 3.89
CA ARG A 72 -9.31 -6.76 3.26
C ARG A 72 -10.79 -7.13 3.31
N GLY A 73 -11.45 -6.89 4.45
CA GLY A 73 -12.89 -7.04 4.60
C GLY A 73 -13.67 -6.17 3.62
N GLU A 74 -13.32 -4.89 3.52
CA GLU A 74 -13.95 -3.97 2.57
C GLU A 74 -13.78 -4.38 1.11
N LEU A 75 -12.60 -4.89 0.73
CA LEU A 75 -12.34 -5.40 -0.61
C LEU A 75 -13.18 -6.65 -0.93
N ARG A 76 -13.32 -7.57 0.03
CA ARG A 76 -14.18 -8.74 -0.09
C ARG A 76 -15.64 -8.35 -0.25
N ASP A 77 -16.10 -7.39 0.55
CA ASP A 77 -17.47 -6.89 0.47
C ASP A 77 -17.74 -6.20 -0.87
N ALA A 78 -16.82 -5.36 -1.34
CA ALA A 78 -16.91 -4.74 -2.66
C ALA A 78 -16.95 -5.81 -3.77
N ARG A 79 -16.10 -6.83 -3.68
CA ARG A 79 -16.10 -7.97 -4.60
C ARG A 79 -17.42 -8.74 -4.57
N ALA A 80 -17.97 -9.00 -3.39
CA ALA A 80 -19.22 -9.76 -3.25
C ALA A 80 -20.41 -9.01 -3.85
N ARG A 81 -20.43 -7.68 -3.73
CA ARG A 81 -21.50 -6.84 -4.28
C ARG A 81 -21.37 -6.62 -5.79
N GLU A 82 -20.15 -6.42 -6.29
CA GLU A 82 -19.92 -5.79 -7.60
C GLU A 82 -18.86 -6.51 -8.44
N GLY A 83 -18.31 -7.62 -7.95
CA GLY A 83 -17.27 -8.39 -8.62
C GLY A 83 -15.91 -7.68 -8.67
N ILE A 84 -15.11 -8.05 -9.66
CA ILE A 84 -13.76 -7.48 -9.89
C ILE A 84 -13.78 -5.95 -10.04
N PRO A 85 -14.74 -5.33 -10.76
CA PRO A 85 -14.84 -3.86 -10.83
C PRO A 85 -14.91 -3.19 -9.47
N GLY A 86 -15.79 -3.64 -8.57
CA GLY A 86 -15.91 -3.06 -7.23
C GLY A 86 -14.66 -3.25 -6.37
N LEU A 87 -14.06 -4.44 -6.41
CA LEU A 87 -12.80 -4.71 -5.71
C LEU A 87 -11.67 -3.80 -6.19
N THR A 88 -11.47 -3.72 -7.50
CA THR A 88 -10.39 -2.91 -8.08
C THR A 88 -10.66 -1.41 -7.93
N TRP A 89 -11.93 -0.99 -7.94
CA TRP A 89 -12.29 0.39 -7.63
C TRP A 89 -11.98 0.75 -6.18
N ARG A 90 -12.42 -0.05 -5.19
CA ARG A 90 -12.16 0.24 -3.77
C ARG A 90 -10.66 0.34 -3.48
N LEU A 91 -9.85 -0.54 -4.07
CA LEU A 91 -8.39 -0.47 -3.92
C LEU A 91 -7.79 0.74 -4.65
N ALA A 92 -8.30 1.13 -5.82
CA ALA A 92 -7.88 2.34 -6.50
C ALA A 92 -8.13 3.60 -5.66
N GLN A 93 -9.26 3.67 -4.95
CA GLN A 93 -9.56 4.76 -4.01
C GLN A 93 -8.54 4.80 -2.88
N GLU A 94 -8.23 3.66 -2.27
CA GLU A 94 -7.25 3.56 -1.18
C GLU A 94 -5.85 4.02 -1.61
N ILE A 95 -5.40 3.55 -2.78
CA ILE A 95 -4.11 3.94 -3.36
C ILE A 95 -4.08 5.44 -3.62
N TYR A 96 -5.12 5.98 -4.25
CA TYR A 96 -5.22 7.40 -4.57
C TYR A 96 -5.16 8.27 -3.30
N GLU A 97 -5.99 7.97 -2.29
CA GLU A 97 -6.07 8.77 -1.07
C GLU A 97 -4.77 8.79 -0.28
N ARG A 98 -4.07 7.66 -0.21
CA ARG A 98 -2.77 7.57 0.46
C ARG A 98 -1.68 8.27 -0.33
N TYR A 99 -1.62 8.04 -1.63
CA TYR A 99 -0.55 8.59 -2.44
C TYR A 99 -0.70 10.11 -2.65
N ASP A 100 -1.91 10.64 -2.83
CA ASP A 100 -2.16 12.09 -2.89
C ASP A 100 -1.80 12.79 -1.56
N ARG A 101 -2.10 12.15 -0.43
CA ARG A 101 -1.68 12.64 0.90
C ARG A 101 -0.17 12.64 1.05
N PHE A 102 0.50 11.58 0.63
CA PHE A 102 1.96 11.51 0.63
C PHE A 102 2.58 12.61 -0.24
N LEU A 103 2.10 12.79 -1.47
CA LEU A 103 2.59 13.85 -2.37
C LEU A 103 2.32 15.25 -1.80
N THR A 104 1.17 15.45 -1.16
CA THR A 104 0.86 16.70 -0.44
C THR A 104 1.86 16.97 0.67
N GLN A 105 2.27 15.95 1.41
CA GLN A 105 3.32 16.08 2.41
C GLN A 105 4.66 16.46 1.75
N CYS A 106 5.08 15.74 0.70
CA CYS A 106 6.31 16.07 -0.03
C CYS A 106 6.33 17.50 -0.56
N LEU A 107 5.20 17.99 -1.09
CA LEU A 107 5.08 19.36 -1.59
C LEU A 107 5.27 20.43 -0.51
N ARG A 108 4.92 20.12 0.76
CA ARG A 108 5.12 21.03 1.89
C ARG A 108 6.57 21.05 2.36
N GLU A 109 7.28 19.94 2.21
CA GLU A 109 8.65 19.75 2.68
C GLU A 109 9.70 20.12 1.62
N GLU A 110 9.35 20.06 0.34
CA GLU A 110 10.25 20.38 -0.77
C GLU A 110 10.47 21.89 -0.93
N GLN A 111 11.74 22.28 -1.02
CA GLN A 111 12.17 23.67 -1.11
C GLN A 111 12.77 24.00 -2.49
N ALA A 112 13.14 22.99 -3.29
CA ALA A 112 13.68 23.18 -4.62
C ALA A 112 12.53 23.42 -5.63
N PRO A 113 12.47 24.58 -6.31
CA PRO A 113 11.33 24.95 -7.17
C PRO A 113 11.03 23.92 -8.28
N ILE A 114 12.07 23.40 -8.94
CA ILE A 114 11.91 22.40 -10.02
C ILE A 114 11.31 21.09 -9.48
N ARG A 115 11.73 20.66 -8.29
CA ARG A 115 11.19 19.43 -7.68
C ARG A 115 9.76 19.63 -7.20
N GLN A 116 9.44 20.82 -6.70
CA GLN A 116 8.09 21.18 -6.31
C GLN A 116 7.14 21.19 -7.52
N GLU A 117 7.57 21.77 -8.65
CA GLU A 117 6.82 21.75 -9.91
C GLU A 117 6.58 20.31 -10.40
N ASN A 118 7.62 19.46 -10.41
CA ASN A 118 7.47 18.05 -10.78
C ASN A 118 6.48 17.30 -9.89
N LEU A 119 6.49 17.55 -8.57
CA LEU A 119 5.55 16.95 -7.63
C LEU A 119 4.11 17.47 -7.86
N GLN A 120 3.93 18.73 -8.25
CA GLN A 120 2.62 19.30 -8.58
C GLN A 120 2.05 18.67 -9.85
N VAL A 121 2.86 18.54 -10.91
CA VAL A 121 2.47 17.86 -12.15
C VAL A 121 2.07 16.41 -11.84
N LEU A 122 2.90 15.69 -11.10
CA LEU A 122 2.59 14.32 -10.69
C LEU A 122 1.28 14.22 -9.91
N GLN A 123 1.06 15.10 -8.94
CA GLN A 123 -0.17 15.12 -8.16
C GLN A 123 -1.40 15.37 -9.05
N GLN A 124 -1.28 16.27 -10.03
CA GLN A 124 -2.34 16.55 -10.99
C GLN A 124 -2.62 15.34 -11.89
N ASP A 125 -1.58 14.69 -12.43
CA ASP A 125 -1.71 13.49 -13.27
C ASP A 125 -2.45 12.35 -12.53
N ILE A 126 -2.17 12.18 -11.24
CA ILE A 126 -2.84 11.15 -10.42
C ILE A 126 -4.32 11.48 -10.22
N ARG A 127 -4.67 12.76 -10.01
CA ARG A 127 -6.06 13.22 -9.90
C ARG A 127 -6.84 13.02 -11.18
N ASP A 128 -6.26 13.41 -12.31
CA ASP A 128 -6.88 13.26 -13.63
C ASP A 128 -7.03 11.77 -14.00
N GLY A 129 -5.99 10.98 -13.68
CA GLY A 129 -6.06 9.53 -13.82
C GLY A 129 -7.12 8.89 -12.93
N PHE A 130 -7.35 9.42 -11.73
CA PHE A 130 -8.39 8.92 -10.82
C PHE A 130 -9.81 9.23 -11.32
N ALA A 131 -10.03 10.40 -11.92
CA ALA A 131 -11.28 10.71 -12.60
C ALA A 131 -11.56 9.73 -13.75
N THR A 132 -10.54 9.42 -14.57
CA THR A 132 -10.65 8.42 -15.64
C THR A 132 -10.96 7.01 -15.12
N ARG A 133 -10.39 6.62 -13.97
CA ARG A 133 -10.69 5.33 -13.31
C ARG A 133 -12.13 5.23 -12.85
N ARG A 134 -12.72 6.33 -12.39
CA ARG A 134 -14.14 6.39 -12.02
C ARG A 134 -15.04 6.09 -13.20
N GLU A 135 -14.75 6.64 -14.37
CA GLU A 135 -15.50 6.32 -15.60
C GLU A 135 -15.38 4.84 -15.99
N ALA A 136 -14.21 4.23 -15.78
CA ALA A 136 -14.02 2.79 -16.00
C ALA A 136 -14.91 1.94 -15.08
N TYR A 137 -14.99 2.31 -13.80
CA TYR A 137 -15.85 1.68 -12.81
C TYR A 137 -17.33 1.83 -13.13
N GLU A 138 -17.78 3.05 -13.46
CA GLU A 138 -19.18 3.33 -13.83
C GLU A 138 -19.61 2.55 -15.08
N GLY A 139 -18.65 2.21 -15.96
CA GLY A 139 -18.87 1.30 -17.10
C GLY A 139 -18.82 -0.19 -16.78
N GLY A 140 -18.71 -0.59 -15.50
CA GLY A 140 -18.65 -1.99 -15.06
C GLY A 140 -17.37 -2.73 -15.45
N ARG A 141 -16.30 -2.01 -15.78
CA ARG A 141 -15.02 -2.59 -16.23
C ARG A 141 -14.06 -2.71 -15.05
N ARG A 142 -13.07 -3.61 -15.19
CA ARG A 142 -11.92 -3.68 -14.29
C ARG A 142 -11.22 -2.32 -14.27
N VAL A 143 -11.01 -1.78 -13.08
CA VAL A 143 -10.37 -0.48 -12.90
C VAL A 143 -8.85 -0.66 -12.80
N PRO A 144 -8.05 0.08 -13.57
CA PRO A 144 -6.62 0.21 -13.30
C PRO A 144 -6.40 0.82 -11.92
N MET A 145 -5.84 0.06 -10.98
CA MET A 145 -5.79 0.46 -9.56
C MET A 145 -4.83 1.63 -9.31
N GLY A 146 -3.95 1.89 -10.27
CA GLY A 146 -3.00 3.00 -10.23
C GLY A 146 -1.57 2.53 -10.06
N SER A 147 -0.70 3.49 -9.81
CA SER A 147 0.74 3.30 -9.72
C SER A 147 1.32 4.33 -8.77
N VAL A 148 2.39 3.95 -8.09
CA VAL A 148 3.28 4.90 -7.40
C VAL A 148 4.53 5.11 -8.26
N ILE A 149 5.06 6.33 -8.29
CA ILE A 149 6.32 6.61 -8.98
C ILE A 149 7.44 6.36 -8.00
N LEU A 150 8.27 5.34 -8.24
CA LEU A 150 9.31 4.90 -7.32
C LEU A 150 10.39 5.97 -7.04
N GLU A 151 10.55 6.96 -7.91
CA GLU A 151 11.42 8.12 -7.67
C GLU A 151 10.81 9.11 -6.66
N HIS A 152 9.49 9.06 -6.51
CA HIS A 152 8.67 9.87 -5.62
C HIS A 152 7.91 8.96 -4.63
N VAL A 153 8.60 7.96 -4.10
CA VAL A 153 8.16 7.23 -2.90
C VAL A 153 9.00 7.66 -1.70
N PRO A 154 8.46 7.57 -0.49
CA PRO A 154 9.22 7.88 0.69
C PRO A 154 10.45 6.97 0.85
N LYS A 155 11.50 7.45 1.53
CA LYS A 155 12.75 6.70 1.74
C LYS A 155 12.59 5.36 2.46
N TRP A 156 11.50 5.19 3.21
CA TRP A 156 11.18 3.95 3.90
C TRP A 156 10.50 2.91 3.01
N PHE A 157 9.98 3.33 1.86
CA PHE A 157 9.38 2.40 0.91
C PHE A 157 10.51 1.62 0.22
N PRO A 158 10.47 0.27 0.22
CA PRO A 158 11.54 -0.53 -0.35
C PRO A 158 11.70 -0.23 -1.85
N GLN A 159 12.86 0.32 -2.22
CA GLN A 159 13.16 0.76 -3.59
C GLN A 159 13.52 -0.41 -4.54
N ALA A 160 13.54 -1.64 -4.04
CA ALA A 160 13.74 -2.86 -4.81
C ALA A 160 13.05 -4.03 -4.12
N MET A 161 12.05 -4.61 -4.78
CA MET A 161 11.74 -6.04 -4.70
C MET A 161 12.04 -6.63 -6.07
#